data_AF-A0A640SAM2-F1
#
_entry.id   AF-A0A640SAM2-F1
#
_cell.length_a   1.000
_cell.length_b   1.000
_cell.length_c   1.000
_cell.angle_alpha   90.00
_cell.angle_beta   90.00
_cell.angle_gamma   90.00
#
_symmetry.space_group_name_H-M   'P 1'
#
loop_
_entity.id
_entity.type
_entity.pdbx_description
1 polymer ?
#
loop_
_entity_poly.entity_id
_entity_poly.type
_entity_poly.pdbx_seq_one_letter_code
_entity_poly.pdbx_strand_id
1 'polypeptide(L)' 'MVDGELVTSQGVSAGIDMALWLVGQLHGRDHARAVRRYIQYEPAPPYLADEPTAR' A
#
# COMPACT_ATOMS: atom_id res chain seq x y z
N MET A 1 -2.42 -5.90 -9.01
CA MET A 1 -2.08 -6.28 -10.40
C MET A 1 -1.88 -5.00 -11.19
N VAL A 2 -0.85 -4.94 -12.03
CA VAL A 2 -0.64 -3.85 -12.99
C VAL A 2 -0.74 -4.46 -14.39
N ASP A 3 -1.54 -3.85 -15.26
CA ASP A 3 -1.67 -4.20 -16.67
C ASP A 3 -1.72 -2.92 -17.51
N GLY A 4 -0.60 -2.59 -18.15
CA GLY A 4 -0.43 -1.30 -18.85
C GLY A 4 -0.69 -0.12 -17.91
N GLU A 5 -1.70 0.68 -18.24
CA GLU A 5 -2.13 1.84 -17.46
C GLU A 5 -3.18 1.51 -16.38
N LEU A 6 -3.66 0.26 -16.33
CA LEU A 6 -4.62 -0.20 -15.35
C LEU A 6 -3.90 -0.80 -14.13
N VAL A 7 -4.26 -0.33 -12.94
CA VAL A 7 -3.83 -0.94 -11.67
C VAL A 7 -5.05 -1.31 -10.83
N THR A 8 -5.04 -2.51 -10.26
CA THR A 8 -6.09 -3.01 -9.38
C THR A 8 -5.50 -3.63 -8.12
N SER A 9 -6.22 -3.49 -7.00
CA SER A 9 -5.87 -4.06 -5.70
C SER A 9 -7.11 -4.64 -5.04
N GLN A 10 -6.95 -5.72 -4.28
CA GLN A 10 -8.03 -6.29 -3.49
C GLN A 10 -7.80 -6.00 -2.00
N GLY A 11 -8.77 -5.36 -1.37
CA GLY A 11 -8.71 -5.00 0.05
C GLY A 11 -8.26 -3.57 0.30
N VAL A 12 -8.65 -3.03 1.46
CA VAL A 12 -8.41 -1.63 1.83
C VAL A 12 -6.92 -1.33 1.96
N SER A 13 -6.17 -2.14 2.72
CA SER A 13 -4.73 -1.96 2.91
C SER A 13 -3.97 -2.03 1.59
N ALA A 14 -4.27 -3.03 0.75
CA ALA A 14 -3.67 -3.15 -0.56
C ALA A 14 -4.00 -1.95 -1.47
N GLY A 15 -5.17 -1.33 -1.31
CA GLY A 15 -5.53 -0.09 -1.99
C GLY A 15 -4.70 1.11 -1.55
N ILE A 16 -4.36 1.21 -0.26
CA ILE A 16 -3.48 2.26 0.26
C ILE A 16 -2.04 2.05 -0.25
N ASP A 17 -1.55 0.80 -0.24
CA ASP A 17 -0.24 0.45 -0.79
C ASP A 17 -0.14 0.81 -2.28
N MET A 18 -1.18 0.47 -3.05
CA MET A 18 -1.29 0.81 -4.47
C MET A 18 -1.30 2.33 -4.69
N ALA A 19 -2.03 3.09 -3.87
CA ALA A 19 -2.05 4.56 -3.97
C ALA A 19 -0.67 5.18 -3.67
N LEU A 20 0.04 4.71 -2.63
CA LEU A 20 1.40 5.16 -2.33
C LEU A 20 2.39 4.79 -3.44
N TRP A 21 2.22 3.62 -4.06
CA TRP A 21 2.99 3.23 -5.24
C TRP A 21 2.74 4.19 -6.43
N LEU A 22 1.48 4.52 -6.73
CA LEU A 22 1.12 5.48 -7.78
C LEU A 22 1.70 6.87 -7.52
N VAL A 23 1.62 7.37 -6.28
CA VAL A 23 2.27 8.62 -5.87
C VAL A 23 3.78 8.56 -6.17
N GLY A 24 4.41 7.41 -5.93
CA GLY A 24 5.82 7.18 -6.26
C GLY A 24 6.13 7.21 -7.75
N GLN A 25 5.21 6.72 -8.59
CA GLN A 25 5.33 6.79 -10.05
C GLN A 25 5.18 8.22 -10.58
N LEU A 26 4.25 9.00 -10.01
CA LEU A 26 3.91 10.35 -10.48
C LEU A 26 4.82 11.45 -9.94
N HIS A 27 5.25 11.32 -8.68
CA HIS A 27 5.96 12.38 -7.95
C HIS A 27 7.30 11.92 -7.35
N GLY A 28 7.72 10.69 -7.63
CA GLY A 28 8.96 10.11 -7.14
C GLY A 28 8.86 9.54 -5.73
N ARG A 29 9.87 8.72 -5.39
CA ARG A 29 9.86 7.89 -4.17
C ARG A 29 9.86 8.71 -2.88
N ASP A 30 10.53 9.86 -2.85
CA ASP A 30 10.62 10.67 -1.64
C ASP A 30 9.29 11.38 -1.31
N HIS A 31 8.52 11.74 -2.33
CA HIS A 31 7.16 12.26 -2.14
C HIS A 31 6.23 11.17 -1.60
N ALA A 32 6.27 9.95 -2.14
CA ALA A 32 5.50 8.83 -1.61
C ALA A 32 5.84 8.53 -0.14
N ARG A 33 7.12 8.60 0.23
CA ARG A 33 7.57 8.47 1.63
C ARG A 33 7.06 9.62 2.52
N ALA A 34 7.04 10.85 2.00
CA ALA A 34 6.49 11.99 2.72
C ALA A 34 4.98 11.85 2.95
N VAL A 35 4.22 11.45 1.93
CA VAL A 35 2.78 11.18 2.03
C VAL A 35 2.52 10.07 3.04
N ARG A 36 3.23 8.94 2.96
CA ARG A 36 3.12 7.84 3.93
C ARG A 36 3.29 8.33 5.38
N ARG A 37 4.31 9.15 5.64
CA ARG A 37 4.54 9.74 6.97
C ARG A 37 3.44 10.71 7.37
N TYR A 38 3.01 11.57 6.45
CA TYR A 38 1.97 12.57 6.70
C TYR A 38 0.65 11.92 7.14
N ILE A 39 0.24 10.85 6.46
CA ILE A 39 -0.97 10.09 6.80
C ILE A 39 -0.75 9.04 7.91
N GLN A 40 0.48 8.95 8.45
CA GLN A 40 0.86 7.98 9.48
C GLN A 40 0.54 6.53 9.08
N TYR A 41 0.73 6.19 7.81
CA TYR A 41 0.46 4.85 7.32
C TYR A 41 1.61 3.90 7.67
N GLU A 42 1.50 3.33 8.86
CA GLU A 42 2.41 2.34 9.45
C GLU A 42 1.59 1.14 9.93
N PRO A 43 1.14 0.26 9.00
CA PRO A 43 0.30 -0.87 9.38
C PRO A 43 1.04 -1.80 10.33
N ALA A 44 0.47 -1.96 11.53
CA ALA A 44 0.93 -2.91 12.56
C ALA A 44 -0.28 -3.68 13.10
N PRO A 45 -0.82 -4.66 12.35
CA PRO A 45 -2.02 -5.38 12.77
C PRO A 45 -1.77 -6.17 14.07
N PRO A 46 -2.63 -6.03 15.09
CA PRO A 46 -2.39 -6.57 16.43
C PRO A 46 -2.47 -8.10 16.54
N TYR A 47 -3.16 -8.76 15.59
CA TYR A 47 -3.43 -10.20 15.61
C TYR A 47 -2.87 -10.91 14.37
N LEU A 48 -1.79 -10.38 13.79
CA LEU A 48 -1.20 -10.94 12.57
C LEU A 48 -0.72 -12.40 12.76
N ALA A 49 -0.47 -12.82 14.01
CA ALA A 49 -0.15 -14.20 14.38
C ALA A 49 -1.37 -15.13 14.47
N ASP A 50 -2.58 -14.58 14.55
CA ASP A 50 -3.84 -15.35 14.68
C ASP A 50 -4.48 -15.64 13.31
N GLU A 51 -3.97 -15.03 12.24
CA GLU A 51 -4.39 -15.40 10.89
C GLU A 51 -3.87 -16.81 10.56
N PRO A 52 -4.74 -17.74 10.12
CA PRO A 52 -4.29 -19.07 9.72
C PRO A 52 -3.24 -18.89 8.64
N THR A 53 -2.06 -19.49 8.83
CA THR A 53 -1.06 -19.55 7.77
C THR A 53 -1.73 -20.24 6.59
N ALA A 54 -2.05 -19.48 5.54
CA ALA A 54 -2.77 -19.97 4.40
C ALA A 54 -2.04 -21.22 3.87
N ARG A 55 -2.77 -22.34 3.81
CA ARG A 55 -2.31 -23.58 3.18
C ARG A 55 -2.28 -23.43 1.67
#